data_AF-A0A162TZH9-F1
#
_entry.id   AF-A0A162TZH9-F1
#
_cell.length_a   1.000
_cell.length_b   1.000
_cell.length_c   1.000
_cell.angle_alpha   90.00
_cell.angle_beta   90.00
_cell.angle_gamma   90.00
#
_symmetry.space_group_name_H-M   'P 1'
#
loop_
_entity.id
_entity.type
_entity.pdbx_description
1 polymer ?
#
loop_
_entity_poly.entity_id
_entity_poly.type
_entity_poly.pdbx_seq_one_letter_code
_entity_poly.pdbx_strand_id
1 'polypeptide(L)'
;MNSLDSNNLQQLIINIQALEEDEGINISDTGSRSTMISNIANNMNSIVTPLSTDLDPSPELLLAIPGMSGNFFERPLDEENRRQFLRSCPRNILRKYMPPSFDLSHFGTNTRQTDLRLFAIQARIAEITRPIDWFVDGVISQKSVSLEQALDFAQCIHELLSQTATYITKMRLDNAR
;
A
#
# COMPACT_ATOMS: atom_id res chain seq x y z
N MET A 1 -39.45 -23.16 -9.58
CA MET A 1 -38.10 -22.82 -10.08
C MET A 1 -37.25 -22.41 -8.90
N ASN A 2 -36.13 -23.11 -8.67
CA ASN A 2 -34.87 -22.65 -8.04
C ASN A 2 -34.02 -23.88 -7.67
N SER A 3 -33.56 -24.62 -8.69
CA SER A 3 -32.65 -25.77 -8.54
C SER A 3 -31.19 -25.39 -8.86
N LEU A 4 -30.90 -24.13 -9.21
CA LEU A 4 -29.57 -23.68 -9.63
C LEU A 4 -28.70 -23.13 -8.48
N ASP A 5 -29.26 -22.85 -7.31
CA ASP A 5 -28.49 -22.28 -6.19
C ASP A 5 -27.84 -23.34 -5.28
N SER A 6 -28.41 -24.54 -5.20
CA SER A 6 -27.88 -25.59 -4.31
C SER A 6 -26.58 -26.21 -4.83
N ASN A 7 -26.40 -26.32 -6.15
CA ASN A 7 -25.20 -26.91 -6.75
C ASN A 7 -23.97 -26.01 -6.60
N ASN A 8 -24.15 -24.68 -6.67
CA ASN A 8 -23.03 -23.74 -6.53
C ASN A 8 -22.51 -23.69 -5.09
N LEU A 9 -23.39 -23.81 -4.10
CA LEU A 9 -23.00 -23.89 -2.69
C LEU A 9 -22.26 -25.19 -2.37
N GLN A 10 -22.70 -26.32 -2.94
CA GLN A 10 -22.00 -27.60 -2.74
C GLN A 10 -20.60 -27.60 -3.35
N GLN A 11 -20.41 -26.99 -4.53
CA GLN A 11 -19.08 -26.87 -5.12
C GLN A 11 -18.16 -25.91 -4.37
N LEU A 12 -18.71 -24.87 -3.75
CA LEU A 12 -17.90 -23.99 -2.90
C LEU A 12 -17.37 -24.72 -1.66
N ILE A 13 -18.19 -25.57 -1.04
CA ILE A 13 -17.81 -26.34 0.15
C ILE A 13 -16.73 -27.38 -0.18
N ILE A 14 -16.87 -28.09 -1.31
CA ILE A 14 -15.88 -29.09 -1.75
C ILE A 14 -14.53 -28.43 -2.04
N ASN A 15 -14.52 -27.24 -2.65
CA ASN A 15 -13.28 -26.52 -2.93
C ASN A 15 -12.60 -26.03 -1.65
N ILE A 16 -13.34 -25.67 -0.61
CA ILE A 16 -12.78 -25.24 0.68
C ILE A 16 -12.17 -26.43 1.43
N GLN A 17 -12.84 -27.58 1.45
CA GLN A 17 -12.33 -28.78 2.11
C GLN A 17 -11.05 -29.31 1.45
N ALA A 18 -10.96 -29.24 0.12
CA ALA A 18 -9.74 -29.60 -0.61
C ALA A 18 -8.55 -28.68 -0.30
N LEU A 19 -8.80 -27.42 0.10
CA LEU A 19 -7.75 -26.48 0.52
C LEU A 19 -7.32 -26.72 1.97
N GLU A 20 -8.21 -27.22 2.84
CA GLU A 20 -7.89 -27.55 4.23
C GLU A 20 -7.07 -28.85 4.34
N GLU A 21 -7.20 -29.77 3.38
CA GLU A 21 -6.40 -31.01 3.34
C GLU A 21 -4.95 -30.80 2.86
N ASP A 22 -4.64 -29.68 2.19
CA ASP A 22 -3.29 -29.37 1.65
C ASP A 22 -2.40 -28.59 2.64
N GLU A 23 -2.95 -28.04 3.74
CA GLU A 23 -2.20 -27.30 4.77
C GLU A 23 -1.68 -28.18 5.95
N GLY A 24 -1.52 -29.49 5.74
CA GLY A 24 -0.91 -30.39 6.72
C GLY A 24 0.62 -30.25 6.81
N ILE A 25 1.14 -29.26 7.55
CA ILE A 25 2.58 -29.14 7.87
C ILE A 25 3.00 -30.29 8.80
N ASN A 26 3.69 -31.29 8.25
CA ASN A 26 4.36 -32.35 9.00
C ASN A 26 5.73 -31.86 9.50
N ILE A 27 5.87 -31.62 10.81
CA ILE A 27 7.13 -31.20 11.43
C ILE A 27 7.88 -32.46 11.91
N SER A 28 8.95 -32.84 11.20
CA SER A 28 10.00 -33.69 11.74
C SER A 28 11.40 -33.21 11.34
N ASP A 29 12.00 -32.50 12.29
CA ASP A 29 13.37 -32.62 12.80
C ASP A 29 14.62 -32.51 11.89
N THR A 30 15.59 -31.79 12.47
CA THR A 30 17.04 -31.74 12.22
C THR A 30 17.61 -31.07 10.95
N GLY A 31 18.21 -29.90 11.18
CA GLY A 31 19.60 -29.66 10.78
C GLY A 31 19.87 -29.03 9.40
N SER A 32 20.10 -27.71 9.37
CA SER A 32 21.32 -27.07 8.84
C SER A 32 21.10 -25.58 8.59
N ARG A 33 22.03 -24.73 9.03
CA ARG A 33 22.04 -23.26 8.86
C ARG A 33 22.02 -22.77 7.39
N SER A 34 22.02 -23.67 6.40
CA SER A 34 21.85 -23.35 4.99
C SER A 34 20.40 -23.00 4.63
N THR A 35 19.41 -23.53 5.38
CA THR A 35 17.98 -23.36 5.07
C THR A 35 17.41 -22.00 5.49
N MET A 36 18.14 -21.18 6.25
CA MET A 36 17.68 -19.83 6.60
C MET A 36 17.75 -18.85 5.42
N ILE A 37 18.69 -19.04 4.48
CA ILE A 37 18.78 -18.20 3.29
C ILE A 37 17.70 -18.58 2.26
N SER A 38 17.36 -19.87 2.15
CA SER A 38 16.29 -20.33 1.27
C SER A 38 14.89 -19.95 1.77
N ASN A 39 14.68 -19.83 3.08
CA ASN A 39 13.35 -19.53 3.63
C ASN A 39 12.97 -18.04 3.54
N ILE A 40 13.93 -17.12 3.35
CA ILE A 40 13.62 -15.71 3.03
C ILE A 40 13.16 -15.57 1.57
N ALA A 41 13.71 -16.37 0.66
CA ALA A 41 13.28 -16.38 -0.74
C ALA A 41 11.87 -16.98 -0.91
N ASN A 42 11.50 -17.93 -0.06
CA ASN A 42 10.25 -18.70 -0.21
C ASN A 42 9.02 -18.10 0.46
N ASN A 43 9.13 -16.95 1.17
CA ASN A 43 7.98 -16.20 1.68
C ASN A 43 7.74 -14.88 0.92
N MET A 44 8.24 -14.80 -0.31
CA MET A 44 7.68 -13.93 -1.34
C MET A 44 6.47 -14.67 -1.92
N ASN A 45 5.37 -14.74 -1.18
CA ASN A 45 4.10 -15.21 -1.74
C ASN A 45 3.70 -14.26 -2.87
N SER A 46 4.14 -14.63 -4.08
CA SER A 46 3.51 -14.43 -5.37
C SER A 46 2.68 -13.15 -5.50
N ILE A 47 3.36 -12.01 -5.70
CA ILE A 47 2.79 -11.06 -6.65
C ILE A 47 2.87 -11.78 -7.99
N VAL A 48 1.76 -12.42 -8.41
CA VAL A 48 1.61 -12.78 -9.81
C VAL A 48 1.60 -11.45 -10.54
N THR A 49 2.76 -10.98 -11.00
CA THR A 49 2.83 -9.87 -11.93
C THR A 49 2.21 -10.39 -13.22
N PRO A 50 1.03 -9.89 -13.64
CA PRO A 50 0.55 -10.19 -15.00
C PRO A 50 1.65 -9.80 -15.97
N LEU A 51 1.74 -10.49 -17.12
CA LEU A 51 2.71 -10.18 -18.17
C LEU A 51 2.55 -8.69 -18.54
N SER A 52 3.43 -7.85 -18.01
CA SER A 52 3.32 -6.40 -18.08
C SER A 52 3.64 -5.97 -19.49
N THR A 53 2.73 -5.23 -20.12
CA THR A 53 3.14 -4.37 -21.24
C THR A 53 3.78 -3.15 -20.60
N ASP A 54 5.08 -2.94 -20.84
CA ASP A 54 5.77 -1.78 -20.29
C ASP A 54 5.16 -0.49 -20.85
N LEU A 55 4.86 0.45 -19.95
CA LEU A 55 4.53 1.82 -20.33
C LEU A 55 5.84 2.56 -20.63
N ASP A 56 6.11 2.86 -21.89
CA ASP A 56 7.16 3.80 -22.29
C ASP A 56 6.60 5.24 -22.18
N PRO A 57 7.02 6.05 -21.20
CA PRO A 57 6.42 7.37 -20.97
C PRO A 57 6.78 8.33 -22.10
N SER A 58 5.77 8.96 -22.71
CA SER A 58 6.03 10.01 -23.70
C SER A 58 6.71 11.23 -23.05
N PRO A 59 7.44 12.06 -23.81
CA PRO A 59 8.03 13.29 -23.29
C PRO A 59 6.99 14.21 -22.63
N GLU A 60 5.77 14.25 -23.15
CA GLU A 60 4.66 15.03 -22.58
C GLU A 60 4.26 14.50 -21.20
N LEU A 61 4.23 13.17 -21.01
CA LEU A 61 3.91 12.56 -19.71
C LEU A 61 5.02 12.84 -18.67
N LEU A 62 6.28 12.78 -19.09
CA LEU A 62 7.43 13.10 -18.22
C LEU A 62 7.46 14.57 -17.81
N LEU A 63 7.04 15.47 -18.70
CA LEU A 63 6.90 16.90 -18.38
C LEU A 63 5.71 17.15 -17.45
N ALA A 64 4.59 16.45 -17.67
CA ALA A 64 3.38 16.59 -16.87
C ALA A 64 3.53 16.03 -15.45
N ILE A 65 4.31 14.95 -15.29
CA ILE A 65 4.62 14.34 -13.99
C ILE A 65 6.14 14.20 -13.89
N PRO A 66 6.87 15.25 -13.49
CA PRO A 66 8.33 15.19 -13.31
C PRO A 66 8.75 14.12 -12.29
N GLY A 67 7.83 13.78 -11.38
CA GLY A 67 7.89 12.65 -10.47
C GLY A 67 8.07 11.28 -11.16
N MET A 68 7.74 11.11 -12.42
CA MET A 68 7.72 9.77 -13.02
C MET A 68 9.10 9.21 -13.37
N SER A 69 10.07 10.05 -13.73
CA SER A 69 11.39 9.60 -14.21
C SER A 69 12.42 9.30 -13.13
N GLY A 70 12.29 9.93 -11.95
CA GLY A 70 13.20 9.74 -10.82
C GLY A 70 12.85 8.54 -9.96
N ASN A 71 13.77 8.17 -9.07
CA ASN A 71 13.63 6.99 -8.23
C ASN A 71 12.49 7.14 -7.21
N PHE A 72 11.48 6.28 -7.33
CA PHE A 72 10.28 6.29 -6.50
C PHE A 72 10.56 6.12 -5.00
N PHE A 73 11.62 5.41 -4.61
CA PHE A 73 11.97 5.12 -3.20
C PHE A 73 12.99 6.09 -2.60
N GLU A 74 13.48 7.05 -3.39
CA GLU A 74 14.54 7.99 -3.01
C GLU A 74 14.13 9.45 -3.20
N ARG A 75 12.83 9.73 -3.32
CA ARG A 75 12.33 11.11 -3.31
C ARG A 75 11.84 11.50 -1.92
N PRO A 76 12.68 12.14 -1.11
CA PRO A 76 12.19 12.78 0.09
C PRO A 76 11.39 14.02 -0.31
N LEU A 77 10.06 13.91 -0.31
CA LEU A 77 9.25 15.09 -0.13
C LEU A 77 9.44 15.57 1.32
N ASP A 78 9.82 16.83 1.50
CA ASP A 78 9.90 17.39 2.85
C ASP A 78 8.50 17.44 3.49
N GLU A 79 8.49 17.47 4.82
CA GLU A 79 7.27 17.41 5.60
C GLU A 79 6.39 18.67 5.42
N GLU A 80 6.96 19.81 4.99
CA GLU A 80 6.19 21.03 4.74
C GLU A 80 5.43 20.93 3.42
N ASN A 81 6.10 20.53 2.35
CA ASN A 81 5.52 20.30 1.03
C ASN A 81 4.39 19.26 1.12
N ARG A 82 4.62 18.16 1.84
CA ARG A 82 3.57 17.18 2.15
C ARG A 82 2.35 17.82 2.83
N ARG A 83 2.58 18.59 3.90
CA ARG A 83 1.52 19.28 4.63
C ARG A 83 0.81 20.30 3.74
N GLN A 84 1.50 20.96 2.83
CA GLN A 84 0.92 21.89 1.88
C GLN A 84 -0.04 21.19 0.90
N PHE A 85 0.37 20.06 0.32
CA PHE A 85 -0.51 19.24 -0.53
C PHE A 85 -1.74 18.73 0.23
N LEU A 86 -1.57 18.32 1.49
CA LEU A 86 -2.71 17.87 2.29
C LEU A 86 -3.59 19.02 2.78
N ARG A 87 -3.07 20.26 2.89
CA ARG A 87 -3.89 21.43 3.23
C ARG A 87 -4.77 21.87 2.07
N SER A 88 -4.32 21.70 0.82
CA SER A 88 -5.13 22.04 -0.35
C SER A 88 -6.32 21.10 -0.56
N CYS A 89 -6.25 19.86 -0.04
CA CYS A 89 -7.33 18.88 -0.15
C CYS A 89 -8.19 18.87 1.11
N PRO A 90 -9.50 19.18 1.07
CA PRO A 90 -10.39 19.08 2.22
C PRO A 90 -10.37 17.69 2.88
N ARG A 91 -10.65 17.64 4.19
CA ARG A 91 -10.72 16.37 4.93
C ARG A 91 -12.13 15.80 4.83
N ASN A 92 -12.25 14.54 4.43
CA ASN A 92 -13.51 13.80 4.52
C ASN A 92 -13.89 13.60 6.00
N ILE A 93 -14.95 14.25 6.45
CA ILE A 93 -15.40 14.23 7.85
C ILE A 93 -15.86 12.85 8.33
N LEU A 94 -16.26 11.97 7.40
CA LEU A 94 -16.72 10.62 7.72
C LEU A 94 -15.56 9.65 7.95
N ARG A 95 -14.34 10.01 7.52
CA ARG A 95 -13.17 9.15 7.58
C ARG A 95 -12.36 9.38 8.85
N LYS A 96 -12.00 8.29 9.52
CA LYS A 96 -11.03 8.28 10.62
C LYS A 96 -9.63 8.12 10.04
N TYR A 97 -8.83 9.19 10.12
CA TYR A 97 -7.45 9.21 9.60
C TYR A 97 -6.41 8.78 10.64
N MET A 98 -6.79 8.79 11.91
CA MET A 98 -5.93 8.30 12.98
C MET A 98 -6.09 6.79 13.09
N PRO A 99 -4.99 6.03 12.95
CA PRO A 99 -5.02 4.60 13.22
C PRO A 99 -5.40 4.34 14.69
N PRO A 100 -5.98 3.17 15.00
CA PRO A 100 -6.14 2.73 16.37
C PRO A 100 -4.78 2.69 17.09
N SER A 101 -4.72 3.22 18.31
CA SER A 101 -3.52 3.15 19.16
C SER A 101 -3.58 1.95 20.10
N PHE A 102 -2.44 1.31 20.34
CA PHE A 102 -2.30 0.23 21.32
C PHE A 102 -1.69 0.73 22.62
N ASP A 103 -2.04 0.10 23.75
CA ASP A 103 -1.28 0.30 24.99
C ASP A 103 0.04 -0.45 24.90
N LEU A 104 1.14 0.31 24.83
CA LEU A 104 2.48 -0.22 24.68
C LEU A 104 3.27 -0.24 26.00
N SER A 105 2.63 0.04 27.13
CA SER A 105 3.30 0.17 28.44
C SER A 105 4.07 -1.08 28.86
N HIS A 106 3.62 -2.27 28.45
CA HIS A 106 4.23 -3.56 28.77
C HIS A 106 5.27 -4.04 27.75
N PHE A 107 5.49 -3.30 26.66
CA PHE A 107 6.33 -3.74 25.56
C PHE A 107 7.76 -3.16 25.63
N GLY A 108 8.71 -3.88 25.06
CA GLY A 108 10.09 -3.42 24.94
C GLY A 108 10.22 -2.17 24.05
N THR A 109 11.31 -1.42 24.23
CA THR A 109 11.61 -0.20 23.48
C THR A 109 11.57 -0.40 21.96
N ASN A 110 12.13 -1.51 21.47
CA ASN A 110 12.15 -1.85 20.04
C ASN A 110 10.76 -2.11 19.48
N THR A 111 9.91 -2.82 20.23
CA THR A 111 8.52 -3.07 19.83
C THR A 111 7.75 -1.76 19.77
N ARG A 112 7.92 -0.89 20.76
CA ARG A 112 7.27 0.43 20.79
C ARG A 112 7.71 1.32 19.63
N GLN A 113 9.01 1.33 19.28
CA GLN A 113 9.48 2.09 18.12
C GLN A 113 8.93 1.54 16.81
N THR A 114 8.88 0.22 16.65
CA THR A 114 8.29 -0.42 15.46
C THR A 114 6.81 -0.07 15.33
N ASP A 115 6.05 -0.13 16.43
CA ASP A 115 4.63 0.25 16.43
C ASP A 115 4.43 1.72 16.05
N LEU A 116 5.19 2.65 16.63
CA LEU A 116 5.13 4.08 16.27
C LEU A 116 5.39 4.33 14.79
N ARG A 117 6.32 3.57 14.20
CA ARG A 117 6.62 3.65 12.77
C ARG A 117 5.49 3.10 11.91
N LEU A 118 4.88 1.96 12.29
CA LEU A 118 3.70 1.40 11.62
C LEU A 118 2.50 2.34 11.72
N PHE A 119 2.26 2.92 12.90
CA PHE A 119 1.25 3.94 13.13
C PHE A 119 1.45 5.13 12.17
N ALA A 120 2.70 5.63 12.04
CA ALA A 120 3.00 6.72 11.12
C ALA A 120 2.73 6.35 9.65
N ILE A 121 3.05 5.12 9.23
CA ILE A 121 2.74 4.62 7.88
C ILE A 121 1.23 4.57 7.65
N GLN A 122 0.48 3.99 8.58
CA GLN A 122 -0.98 3.89 8.48
C GLN A 122 -1.64 5.27 8.41
N ALA A 123 -1.17 6.22 9.22
CA ALA A 123 -1.65 7.61 9.18
C ALA A 123 -1.37 8.25 7.81
N ARG A 124 -0.17 8.07 7.24
CA ARG A 124 0.18 8.60 5.91
C ARG A 124 -0.70 8.00 4.81
N ILE A 125 -0.89 6.68 4.81
CA ILE A 125 -1.76 6.00 3.84
C ILE A 125 -3.20 6.51 3.94
N ALA A 126 -3.71 6.69 5.17
CA ALA A 126 -5.04 7.24 5.37
C ALA A 126 -5.14 8.69 4.83
N GLU A 127 -4.11 9.51 5.00
CA GLU A 127 -4.11 10.88 4.48
C GLU A 127 -4.07 10.97 2.95
N ILE A 128 -3.46 10.00 2.26
CA ILE A 128 -3.46 9.91 0.79
C ILE A 128 -4.88 9.76 0.24
N THR A 129 -5.84 9.27 1.01
CA THR A 129 -7.23 9.21 0.54
C THR A 129 -7.89 10.59 0.44
N ARG A 130 -7.33 11.64 1.04
CA ARG A 130 -7.89 13.01 0.96
C ARG A 130 -7.89 13.58 -0.45
N PRO A 131 -6.75 13.64 -1.18
CA PRO A 131 -6.74 14.06 -2.57
C PRO A 131 -7.64 13.18 -3.46
N ILE A 132 -7.78 11.89 -3.15
CA ILE A 132 -8.70 10.98 -3.86
C ILE A 132 -10.17 11.38 -3.64
N ASP A 133 -10.59 11.47 -2.38
CA ASP A 133 -11.97 11.85 -2.02
C ASP A 133 -12.31 13.24 -2.60
N TRP A 134 -11.37 14.20 -2.54
CA TRP A 134 -11.54 15.55 -3.08
C TRP A 134 -11.64 15.58 -4.60
N PHE A 135 -10.76 14.85 -5.30
CA PHE A 135 -10.80 14.77 -6.76
C PHE A 135 -12.13 14.20 -7.24
N VAL A 136 -12.60 13.10 -6.62
CA VAL A 136 -13.88 12.45 -6.96
C VAL A 136 -15.07 13.38 -6.73
N ASP A 137 -15.10 14.10 -5.61
CA ASP A 137 -16.16 15.10 -5.33
C ASP A 137 -16.20 16.20 -6.39
N GLY A 138 -15.03 16.68 -6.83
CA GLY A 138 -14.89 17.63 -7.92
C GLY A 138 -15.43 17.10 -9.25
N VAL A 139 -15.07 15.86 -9.61
CA VAL A 139 -15.56 15.19 -10.83
C VAL A 139 -17.08 15.07 -10.82
N ILE A 140 -17.67 14.64 -9.69
CA ILE A 140 -19.11 14.45 -9.55
C ILE A 140 -19.84 15.79 -9.65
N SER A 141 -19.33 16.81 -8.96
CA SER A 141 -19.94 18.14 -8.91
C SER A 141 -19.90 18.87 -10.24
N GLN A 142 -18.77 18.81 -10.95
CA GLN A 142 -18.54 19.53 -12.21
C GLN A 142 -18.92 18.70 -13.45
N LYS A 143 -19.19 17.40 -13.29
CA LYS A 143 -19.43 16.41 -14.36
C LYS A 143 -18.38 16.41 -15.47
N SER A 144 -17.20 16.94 -15.18
CA SER A 144 -16.07 17.12 -16.10
C SER A 144 -14.79 17.29 -15.28
N VAL A 145 -13.65 17.02 -15.91
CA VAL A 145 -12.32 17.18 -15.30
C VAL A 145 -11.43 17.88 -16.32
N SER A 146 -10.80 18.98 -15.93
CA SER A 146 -9.80 19.64 -16.77
C SER A 146 -8.50 18.83 -16.77
N LEU A 147 -7.68 18.97 -17.83
CA LEU A 147 -6.37 18.34 -17.88
C LEU A 147 -5.50 18.74 -16.68
N GLU A 148 -5.51 20.03 -16.32
CA GLU A 148 -4.78 20.57 -15.18
C GLU A 148 -5.19 19.90 -13.86
N GLN A 149 -6.50 19.78 -13.60
CA GLN A 149 -7.01 19.11 -12.39
C GLN A 149 -6.57 17.63 -12.33
N ALA A 150 -6.60 16.92 -13.46
CA ALA A 150 -6.17 15.53 -13.53
C ALA A 150 -4.66 15.38 -13.30
N LEU A 151 -3.85 16.29 -13.86
CA LEU A 151 -2.40 16.29 -13.69
C LEU A 151 -1.99 16.65 -12.26
N ASP A 152 -2.59 17.69 -11.66
CA ASP A 152 -2.35 18.07 -10.26
C ASP A 152 -2.70 16.93 -9.31
N PHE A 153 -3.83 16.25 -9.56
CA PHE A 153 -4.22 15.07 -8.80
C PHE A 153 -3.19 13.94 -8.94
N ALA A 154 -2.80 13.59 -10.17
CA ALA A 154 -1.84 12.52 -10.43
C ALA A 154 -0.48 12.81 -9.79
N GLN A 155 0.01 14.05 -9.93
CA GLN A 155 1.27 14.48 -9.31
C GLN A 155 1.18 14.43 -7.78
N CYS A 156 0.09 14.91 -7.18
CA CYS A 156 -0.11 14.88 -5.74
C CYS A 156 -0.07 13.44 -5.19
N ILE A 157 -0.81 12.51 -5.81
CA ILE A 157 -0.82 11.10 -5.41
C ILE A 157 0.57 10.47 -5.58
N HIS A 158 1.23 10.72 -6.71
CA HIS A 158 2.56 10.20 -7.00
C HIS A 158 3.59 10.62 -5.94
N GLU A 159 3.62 11.91 -5.59
CA GLU A 159 4.54 12.46 -4.59
C GLU A 159 4.25 11.91 -3.18
N LEU A 160 2.99 11.85 -2.75
CA LEU A 160 2.63 11.35 -1.41
C LEU A 160 2.94 9.85 -1.26
N LEU A 161 2.70 9.05 -2.31
CA LEU A 161 3.05 7.64 -2.32
C LEU A 161 4.57 7.44 -2.30
N SER A 162 5.29 8.15 -3.17
CA SER A 162 6.76 8.09 -3.24
C SER A 162 7.41 8.48 -1.90
N GLN A 163 6.87 9.48 -1.22
CA GLN A 163 7.34 9.88 0.10
C GLN A 163 7.07 8.79 1.16
N THR A 164 5.89 8.17 1.15
CA THR A 164 5.55 7.10 2.09
C THR A 164 6.45 5.89 1.86
N ALA A 165 6.70 5.54 0.60
CA ALA A 165 7.63 4.49 0.22
C ALA A 165 9.06 4.80 0.66
N THR A 166 9.54 6.03 0.44
CA THR A 166 10.86 6.50 0.89
C THR A 166 11.00 6.42 2.41
N TYR A 167 9.96 6.77 3.16
CA TYR A 167 9.94 6.63 4.62
C TYR A 167 10.08 5.16 5.05
N ILE A 168 9.36 4.25 4.42
CA ILE A 168 9.48 2.80 4.65
C ILE A 168 10.89 2.30 4.31
N THR A 169 11.47 2.74 3.19
CA THR A 169 12.83 2.39 2.79
C THR A 169 13.85 2.82 3.84
N LYS A 170 13.76 4.07 4.34
CA LYS A 170 14.61 4.55 5.44
C LYS A 170 14.49 3.69 6.69
N MET A 171 13.26 3.37 7.10
CA MET A 171 13.03 2.48 8.24
C MET A 171 13.65 1.10 8.06
N ARG A 172 13.58 0.53 6.85
CA ARG A 172 14.20 -0.78 6.55
C ARG A 172 15.72 -0.71 6.66
N LEU A 173 16.34 0.36 6.15
CA LEU A 173 17.78 0.58 6.27
C LEU A 173 18.19 0.78 7.74
N ASP A 174 17.43 1.54 8.52
CA ASP A 174 17.71 1.80 9.93
C ASP A 174 17.58 0.53 10.79
N ASN A 175 16.68 -0.38 10.42
CA ASN A 175 16.52 -1.69 11.10
C ASN A 175 17.59 -2.71 10.71
N ALA A 176 18.27 -2.52 9.58
CA ALA A 176 19.32 -3.41 9.10
C ALA A 176 20.72 -3.03 9.64
N ARG A 177 20.82 -1.90 10.35
CA ARG A 177 22.03 -1.40 11.01
C ARG A 177 22.02 -1.75 12.50
#